data_AF-A0A7K4NSJ6-F1
#
_entry.id   AF-A0A7K4NSJ6-F1
#
_cell.length_a   1.000
_cell.length_b   1.000
_cell.length_c   1.000
_cell.angle_alpha   90.00
_cell.angle_beta   90.00
_cell.angle_gamma   90.00
#
_symmetry.space_group_name_H-M   'P 1'
#
loop_
_entity.id
_entity.type
_entity.pdbx_description
1 polymer ?
#
loop_
_entity_poly.entity_id
_entity_poly.type
_entity_poly.pdbx_seq_one_letter_code
_entity_poly.pdbx_strand_id
1 'polypeptide(L)'
;MYKNSVPFRAWYYFRMGWSTYFAFILAAINTLTVTYFLAIDNYPSLKSVFPSFEVYILIIVSVGIPVLIAIGYAHFKRTQAFKSEIDVMIESNPYQRRNTVNNEINLRMNLQLMKLLTKLVNNEKLDTSESENLKKLIKTYEEFTENRSFVNNSDIDFIKEEIQKK
;
A
#
# COMPACT_ATOMS: atom_id res chain seq x y z
N MET A 1 -8.75 18.25 18.30
CA MET A 1 -8.59 18.26 16.84
C MET A 1 -8.65 19.70 16.34
N TYR A 2 -7.58 20.20 15.73
CA TYR A 2 -7.39 21.63 15.43
C TYR A 2 -8.49 22.19 14.51
N LYS A 3 -9.27 23.15 15.04
CA LYS A 3 -10.30 23.93 14.34
C LYS A 3 -9.72 24.80 13.20
N ASN A 4 -8.40 25.04 13.21
CA ASN A 4 -7.65 25.83 12.22
C ASN A 4 -7.23 25.04 10.96
N SER A 5 -7.78 23.85 10.74
CA SER A 5 -7.40 22.96 9.62
C SER A 5 -8.31 23.06 8.40
N VAL A 6 -9.39 23.84 8.42
CA VAL A 6 -10.37 23.87 7.32
C VAL A 6 -9.74 24.28 5.98
N PRO A 7 -8.94 25.36 5.87
CA PRO A 7 -8.28 25.71 4.61
C PRO A 7 -7.29 24.64 4.15
N PHE A 8 -6.52 24.06 5.07
CA PHE A 8 -5.56 22.99 4.74
C PHE A 8 -6.24 21.70 4.27
N ARG A 9 -7.38 21.34 4.87
CA ARG A 9 -8.18 20.19 4.46
C ARG A 9 -8.85 20.44 3.11
N ALA A 10 -9.39 21.64 2.89
CA ALA A 10 -9.95 22.02 1.59
C ALA A 10 -8.87 21.99 0.50
N TRP A 11 -7.69 22.51 0.77
CA TRP A 11 -6.55 22.44 -0.15
C TRP A 11 -6.10 21.01 -0.41
N TYR A 12 -6.06 20.16 0.61
CA TYR A 12 -5.78 18.74 0.45
C TYR A 12 -6.82 18.07 -0.47
N TYR A 13 -8.11 18.26 -0.22
CA TYR A 13 -9.16 17.69 -1.07
C TYR A 13 -9.09 18.19 -2.50
N PHE A 14 -8.83 19.49 -2.70
CA PHE A 14 -8.62 20.06 -4.02
C PHE A 14 -7.45 19.39 -4.75
N ARG A 15 -6.27 19.29 -4.12
CA ARG A 15 -5.10 18.65 -4.74
C ARG A 15 -5.34 17.18 -5.04
N MET A 16 -6.00 16.46 -4.14
CA MET A 16 -6.35 15.05 -4.35
C MET A 16 -7.33 14.90 -5.51
N GLY A 17 -8.39 15.70 -5.56
CA GLY A 17 -9.37 15.68 -6.66
C GLY A 17 -8.74 16.05 -8.00
N TRP A 18 -7.94 17.12 -8.02
CA TRP A 18 -7.21 17.55 -9.21
C TRP A 18 -6.25 16.47 -9.71
N SER A 19 -5.37 15.97 -8.84
CA SER A 19 -4.33 15.01 -9.23
C SER A 19 -4.91 13.64 -9.62
N THR A 20 -6.00 13.21 -8.98
CA THR A 20 -6.54 11.86 -9.19
C THR A 20 -7.49 11.82 -10.39
N TYR A 21 -8.31 12.85 -10.58
CA TYR A 21 -9.37 12.83 -11.59
C TYR A 21 -9.07 13.78 -12.75
N PHE A 22 -8.81 15.06 -12.46
CA PHE A 22 -8.71 16.06 -13.54
C PHE A 22 -7.41 15.92 -14.32
N ALA A 23 -6.28 15.69 -13.65
CA ALA A 23 -4.99 15.54 -14.32
C ALA A 23 -5.01 14.39 -15.34
N PHE A 24 -5.60 13.25 -14.98
CA PHE A 24 -5.76 12.12 -15.89
C PHE A 24 -6.63 12.46 -17.10
N ILE A 25 -7.82 13.05 -16.88
CA ILE A 25 -8.76 13.40 -17.96
C ILE A 25 -8.15 14.44 -18.89
N LEU A 26 -7.57 15.50 -18.34
CA LEU A 26 -6.95 16.57 -19.12
C LEU A 26 -5.74 16.07 -19.90
N ALA A 27 -4.89 15.24 -19.29
CA ALA A 27 -3.77 14.61 -19.98
C ALA A 27 -4.26 13.69 -21.11
N ALA A 28 -5.27 12.86 -20.86
CA ALA A 28 -5.83 11.97 -21.88
C ALA A 28 -6.41 12.76 -23.06
N ILE A 29 -7.24 13.78 -22.81
CA ILE A 29 -7.81 14.62 -23.87
C ILE A 29 -6.70 15.31 -24.66
N ASN A 30 -5.72 15.91 -23.96
CA ASN A 30 -4.62 16.62 -24.61
C ASN A 30 -3.78 15.65 -25.47
N THR A 31 -3.34 14.52 -24.90
CA THR A 31 -2.57 13.51 -25.62
C THR A 31 -3.33 12.98 -26.82
N LEU A 32 -4.60 12.59 -26.68
CA LEU A 32 -5.41 12.11 -27.80
C LEU A 32 -5.51 13.17 -28.90
N THR A 33 -5.81 14.41 -28.54
CA THR A 33 -5.99 15.53 -29.48
C THR A 33 -4.69 15.85 -30.21
N VAL A 34 -3.60 16.08 -29.46
CA VAL A 34 -2.29 16.46 -30.01
C VAL A 34 -1.71 15.33 -30.85
N THR A 35 -1.75 14.09 -30.37
CA THR A 35 -1.27 12.94 -31.15
C THR A 35 -2.05 12.78 -32.44
N TYR A 36 -3.37 12.96 -32.42
CA TYR A 36 -4.15 12.84 -33.65
C TYR A 36 -3.84 13.96 -34.64
N PHE A 37 -4.05 15.22 -34.24
CA PHE A 37 -3.97 16.35 -35.17
C PHE A 37 -2.53 16.72 -35.56
N LEU A 38 -1.53 16.49 -34.70
CA LEU A 38 -0.14 16.79 -35.05
C LEU A 38 0.57 15.60 -35.70
N ALA A 39 0.28 14.36 -35.30
CA ALA A 39 0.97 13.19 -35.85
C ALA A 39 0.10 12.41 -36.83
N ILE A 40 -1.02 11.84 -36.40
CA ILE A 40 -1.80 10.91 -37.22
C ILE A 40 -2.31 11.56 -38.50
N ASP A 41 -2.90 12.76 -38.40
CA ASP A 41 -3.51 13.45 -39.54
C ASP A 41 -2.49 13.86 -40.62
N ASN A 42 -1.22 14.02 -40.22
CA ASN A 42 -0.11 14.43 -41.08
C ASN A 42 0.71 13.26 -41.67
N TYR A 43 0.48 12.03 -41.20
CA TYR A 43 1.20 10.83 -41.68
C TYR A 43 0.25 9.89 -42.43
N PRO A 44 0.35 9.78 -43.77
CA PRO A 44 -0.61 9.02 -44.58
C PRO A 44 -0.80 7.55 -44.14
N SER A 45 0.27 6.90 -43.68
CA SER A 45 0.21 5.51 -43.19
C SER A 45 -0.55 5.36 -41.86
N LEU A 46 -0.57 6.39 -41.01
CA LEU A 46 -1.34 6.39 -39.77
C LEU A 46 -2.79 6.77 -40.05
N LYS A 47 -3.02 7.78 -40.90
CA LYS A 47 -4.36 8.24 -41.31
C LYS A 47 -5.16 7.16 -42.05
N SER A 48 -4.50 6.23 -42.74
CA SER A 48 -5.20 5.09 -43.37
C SER A 48 -5.80 4.13 -42.33
N VAL A 49 -5.18 3.99 -41.16
CA VAL A 49 -5.65 3.16 -40.04
C VAL A 49 -6.64 3.94 -39.17
N PHE A 50 -6.40 5.24 -39.00
CA PHE A 50 -7.16 6.15 -38.15
C PHE A 50 -7.71 7.32 -38.99
N PRO A 51 -8.80 7.10 -39.74
CA PRO A 51 -9.26 8.04 -40.76
C PRO A 51 -9.94 9.30 -40.19
N SER A 52 -10.45 9.24 -38.96
CA SER A 52 -11.04 10.38 -38.26
C SER A 52 -10.65 10.38 -36.78
N PHE A 53 -10.79 11.54 -36.14
CA PHE A 53 -10.48 11.70 -34.72
C PHE A 53 -11.40 10.84 -33.83
N GLU A 54 -12.67 10.75 -34.19
CA GLU A 54 -13.67 9.94 -33.48
C GLU A 54 -13.35 8.44 -33.58
N VAL A 55 -12.97 7.97 -34.77
CA VAL A 55 -12.56 6.56 -34.98
C VAL A 55 -11.31 6.24 -34.17
N TYR A 56 -10.33 7.14 -34.17
CA TYR A 56 -9.13 7.02 -33.34
C TYR A 56 -9.47 6.91 -31.85
N ILE A 57 -10.31 7.81 -31.32
CA ILE A 57 -10.75 7.77 -29.92
C ILE A 57 -11.43 6.44 -29.62
N LEU A 58 -12.37 5.99 -30.45
CA LEU A 58 -13.10 4.74 -30.22
C LEU A 58 -12.15 3.53 -30.14
N ILE A 59 -11.15 3.46 -31.03
CA ILE A 59 -10.16 2.37 -31.02
C ILE A 59 -9.28 2.45 -29.76
N ILE A 60 -8.74 3.63 -29.43
CA ILE A 60 -7.88 3.78 -28.25
C ILE A 60 -8.65 3.54 -26.95
N VAL A 61 -9.90 3.97 -26.84
CA VAL A 61 -10.71 3.72 -25.65
C VAL A 61 -11.05 2.23 -25.53
N SER A 62 -11.46 1.60 -26.63
CA SER A 62 -11.87 0.19 -26.63
C SER A 62 -10.71 -0.79 -26.39
N VAL A 63 -9.50 -0.47 -26.85
CA VAL A 63 -8.31 -1.32 -26.67
C VAL A 63 -7.47 -0.86 -25.48
N GLY A 64 -7.25 0.45 -25.37
CA GLY A 64 -6.38 1.05 -24.36
C GLY A 64 -6.89 0.87 -22.94
N ILE A 65 -8.20 1.02 -22.68
CA ILE A 65 -8.74 0.82 -21.33
C ILE A 65 -8.55 -0.63 -20.87
N PRO A 66 -8.96 -1.67 -21.62
CA PRO A 66 -8.68 -3.06 -21.24
C PRO A 66 -7.20 -3.37 -21.04
N VAL A 67 -6.32 -2.83 -21.91
CA VAL A 67 -4.87 -3.03 -21.79
C VAL A 67 -4.33 -2.38 -20.51
N LEU A 68 -4.73 -1.14 -20.20
CA LEU A 68 -4.31 -0.46 -18.97
C LEU A 68 -4.81 -1.19 -17.73
N ILE A 69 -6.05 -1.71 -17.73
CA ILE A 69 -6.58 -2.53 -16.65
C ILE A 69 -5.75 -3.82 -16.50
N ALA A 70 -5.42 -4.49 -17.62
CA ALA A 70 -4.63 -5.72 -17.59
C ALA A 70 -3.20 -5.48 -17.08
N ILE A 71 -2.55 -4.41 -17.52
CA ILE A 71 -1.21 -4.01 -17.04
C ILE A 71 -1.26 -3.66 -15.55
N GLY A 72 -2.23 -2.84 -15.12
CA GLY A 72 -2.41 -2.49 -13.71
C GLY A 72 -2.67 -3.73 -12.85
N TYR A 73 -3.55 -4.62 -13.29
CA TYR A 73 -3.81 -5.89 -12.62
C TYR A 73 -2.54 -6.75 -12.53
N ALA A 74 -1.77 -6.87 -13.61
CA ALA A 74 -0.54 -7.63 -13.62
C ALA A 74 0.49 -7.02 -12.65
N HIS A 75 0.67 -5.70 -12.67
CA HIS A 75 1.60 -5.00 -11.79
C HIS A 75 1.25 -5.20 -10.31
N PHE A 76 -0.02 -5.01 -9.93
CA PHE A 76 -0.42 -5.10 -8.52
C PHE A 76 -0.57 -6.54 -8.00
N LYS A 77 -0.93 -7.51 -8.86
CA LYS A 77 -1.27 -8.87 -8.40
C LYS A 77 -0.34 -9.98 -8.90
N ARG A 78 0.42 -9.77 -9.96
CA ARG A 78 1.21 -10.84 -10.59
C ARG A 78 2.71 -10.58 -10.65
N THR A 79 3.17 -9.32 -10.57
CA THR A 79 4.60 -9.01 -10.62
C THR A 79 5.17 -8.81 -9.21
N GLN A 80 6.49 -9.00 -9.09
CA GLN A 80 7.24 -8.67 -7.87
C GLN A 80 7.43 -7.16 -7.69
N ALA A 81 7.15 -6.35 -8.73
CA ALA A 81 7.38 -4.92 -8.71
C ALA A 81 6.60 -4.23 -7.58
N PHE A 82 5.30 -4.54 -7.45
CA PHE A 82 4.50 -3.98 -6.37
C PHE A 82 5.01 -4.40 -4.99
N LYS A 83 5.45 -5.66 -4.82
CA LYS A 83 6.05 -6.11 -3.57
C LYS A 83 7.30 -5.28 -3.22
N SER A 84 8.19 -5.07 -4.19
CA SER A 84 9.39 -4.25 -4.00
C SER A 84 9.07 -2.79 -3.68
N GLU A 85 8.02 -2.21 -4.28
CA GLU A 85 7.57 -0.86 -3.93
C GLU A 85 7.09 -0.76 -2.48
N ILE A 86 6.34 -1.76 -2.02
CA ILE A 86 5.89 -1.84 -0.62
C ILE A 86 7.06 -2.04 0.32
N ASP A 87 8.03 -2.90 -0.02
CA ASP A 87 9.23 -3.12 0.78
C ASP A 87 10.02 -1.80 0.93
N VAL A 88 10.26 -1.07 -0.17
CA VAL A 88 10.91 0.25 -0.14
C VAL A 88 10.11 1.24 0.69
N MET A 89 8.77 1.23 0.62
CA MET A 89 7.93 2.10 1.44
C MET A 89 8.07 1.79 2.94
N ILE A 90 8.14 0.52 3.32
CA ILE A 90 8.33 0.09 4.72
C ILE A 90 9.76 0.46 5.20
N GLU A 91 10.76 0.32 4.34
CA GLU A 91 12.15 0.67 4.67
C GLU A 91 12.34 2.19 4.83
N SER A 92 11.75 2.98 3.93
CA SER A 92 11.88 4.44 3.91
C SER A 92 10.98 5.17 4.90
N ASN A 93 9.86 4.57 5.32
CA ASN A 93 8.90 5.20 6.22
C ASN A 93 8.94 4.59 7.65
N PRO A 94 9.61 5.25 8.61
CA PRO A 94 9.76 4.73 9.97
C PRO A 94 8.42 4.57 10.72
N TYR A 95 7.40 5.38 10.39
CA TYR A 95 6.07 5.26 11.00
C TYR A 95 5.32 4.04 10.48
N GLN A 96 5.36 3.79 9.17
CA GLN A 96 4.73 2.59 8.60
C GLN A 96 5.40 1.33 9.14
N ARG A 97 6.73 1.34 9.20
CA ARG A 97 7.50 0.24 9.78
C ARG A 97 7.12 -0.06 11.23
N ARG A 98 7.08 0.98 12.07
CA ARG A 98 6.65 0.93 13.48
C ARG A 98 5.24 0.33 13.60
N ASN A 99 4.32 0.74 12.73
CA ASN A 99 2.95 0.22 12.70
C ASN A 99 2.92 -1.27 12.35
N THR A 100 3.68 -1.71 11.34
CA THR A 100 3.77 -3.13 10.96
C THR A 100 4.23 -4.00 12.14
N VAL A 101 5.32 -3.60 12.80
CA VAL A 101 5.85 -4.33 13.98
C VAL A 101 4.84 -4.31 15.13
N ASN A 102 4.22 -3.17 15.42
CA ASN A 102 3.22 -3.06 16.49
C ASN A 102 2.02 -3.97 16.24
N ASN A 103 1.54 -4.05 15.00
CA ASN A 103 0.43 -4.91 14.62
C ASN A 103 0.78 -6.40 14.79
N GLU A 104 1.99 -6.82 14.41
CA GLU A 104 2.44 -8.20 14.61
C GLU A 104 2.53 -8.56 16.11
N ILE A 105 3.14 -7.69 16.92
CA ILE A 105 3.21 -7.89 18.38
C ILE A 105 1.78 -7.93 18.97
N ASN A 106 0.90 -7.02 18.55
CA ASN A 106 -0.48 -6.97 19.04
C ASN A 106 -1.25 -8.24 18.68
N LEU A 107 -1.12 -8.74 17.45
CA LEU A 107 -1.74 -10.01 17.03
C LEU A 107 -1.25 -11.18 17.89
N ARG A 108 0.07 -11.30 18.10
CA ARG A 108 0.65 -12.36 18.94
C ARG A 108 0.16 -12.28 20.38
N MET A 109 0.14 -11.09 20.97
CA MET A 109 -0.36 -10.86 22.32
C MET A 109 -1.86 -11.17 22.45
N ASN A 110 -2.67 -10.76 21.48
CA ASN A 110 -4.11 -11.05 21.47
C ASN A 110 -4.38 -12.56 21.35
N LEU A 111 -3.61 -13.30 20.55
CA LEU A 111 -3.72 -14.76 20.47
C LEU A 111 -3.39 -15.43 21.81
N GLN A 112 -2.36 -14.96 22.51
CA GLN A 112 -2.04 -15.47 23.85
C GLN A 112 -3.15 -15.14 24.85
N LEU A 113 -3.64 -13.90 24.85
CA LEU A 113 -4.76 -13.48 25.70
C LEU A 113 -6.01 -14.34 25.45
N MET A 114 -6.36 -14.59 24.18
CA MET A 114 -7.49 -15.46 23.83
C MET A 114 -7.32 -16.87 24.38
N LYS A 115 -6.11 -17.47 24.28
CA LYS A 115 -5.84 -18.78 24.87
C LYS A 115 -6.03 -18.78 26.39
N LEU A 116 -5.53 -17.76 27.08
CA LEU A 116 -5.70 -17.61 28.53
C LEU A 116 -7.18 -17.49 28.90
N LEU A 117 -7.94 -16.66 28.17
CA LEU A 117 -9.38 -16.50 28.38
C LEU A 117 -10.15 -17.80 28.17
N THR A 118 -9.83 -18.57 27.13
CA THR A 118 -10.47 -19.88 26.88
C THR A 118 -10.22 -20.84 28.04
N LYS A 119 -8.99 -20.90 28.56
CA LYS A 119 -8.67 -21.73 29.73
C LYS A 119 -9.42 -21.31 30.98
N LEU A 120 -9.52 -20.00 31.23
CA LEU A 120 -10.29 -19.46 32.34
C LEU A 120 -11.77 -19.85 32.25
N VAL A 121 -12.37 -19.74 31.06
CA VAL A 121 -13.77 -20.16 30.81
C VAL A 121 -13.95 -21.65 31.05
N ASN A 122 -12.96 -22.48 30.69
CA ASN A 122 -12.99 -23.93 30.89
C ASN A 122 -12.61 -24.38 32.30
N ASN A 123 -12.33 -23.45 33.24
CA ASN A 123 -11.77 -23.76 34.56
C ASN A 123 -10.46 -24.57 34.50
N GLU A 124 -9.70 -24.45 33.42
CA GLU A 124 -8.39 -25.07 33.25
C GLU A 124 -7.33 -24.22 33.97
N LYS A 125 -6.44 -24.87 34.71
CA LYS A 125 -5.29 -24.19 35.34
C LYS A 125 -4.20 -23.95 34.30
N LEU A 126 -3.53 -22.80 34.41
CA LEU A 126 -2.27 -22.57 33.72
C LEU A 126 -1.21 -23.52 34.27
N ASP A 127 -0.53 -24.23 33.39
CA ASP A 127 0.62 -25.00 33.80
C ASP A 127 1.83 -24.08 34.07
N THR A 128 2.81 -24.60 34.81
CA THR A 128 4.00 -23.83 35.20
C THR A 128 4.83 -23.41 33.99
N SER A 129 4.91 -24.25 32.96
CA SER A 129 5.69 -24.01 31.74
C SER A 129 5.05 -22.94 30.84
N GLU A 130 3.73 -22.90 30.75
CA GLU A 130 2.95 -21.88 30.04
C GLU A 130 3.08 -20.53 30.72
N SER A 131 3.03 -20.51 32.06
CA SER A 131 3.25 -19.29 32.84
C SER A 131 4.67 -18.75 32.61
N GLU A 132 5.67 -19.62 32.58
CA GLU A 132 7.05 -19.23 32.33
C GLU A 132 7.28 -18.73 30.90
N ASN A 133 6.70 -19.41 29.90
CA ASN A 133 6.72 -18.99 28.50
C ASN A 133 6.05 -17.62 28.31
N LEU A 134 4.91 -17.37 28.98
CA LEU A 134 4.22 -16.08 28.94
C LEU A 134 5.09 -14.97 29.53
N LYS A 135 5.71 -15.19 30.70
CA LYS A 135 6.62 -14.24 31.33
C LYS A 135 7.81 -13.91 30.43
N LYS A 136 8.39 -14.94 29.79
CA LYS A 136 9.48 -14.76 28.84
C LYS A 136 9.05 -13.89 27.65
N LEU A 137 7.88 -14.16 27.08
CA LEU A 137 7.35 -13.39 25.96
C LEU A 137 7.10 -11.92 26.33
N ILE A 138 6.49 -11.66 27.49
CA ILE A 138 6.25 -10.30 28.01
C ILE A 138 7.60 -9.57 28.16
N LYS A 139 8.55 -10.20 28.85
CA LYS A 139 9.88 -9.63 29.07
C LYS A 139 10.59 -9.30 27.75
N THR A 140 10.53 -10.19 26.76
CA THR A 140 11.10 -9.95 25.43
C THR A 140 10.50 -8.71 24.77
N TYR A 141 9.18 -8.52 24.84
CA TYR A 141 8.55 -7.34 24.23
C TYR A 141 8.75 -6.05 25.03
N GLU A 142 8.88 -6.14 26.36
CA GLU A 142 9.28 -5.01 27.21
C GLU A 142 10.69 -4.54 26.86
N GLU A 143 11.68 -5.44 26.87
CA GLU A 143 13.08 -5.15 26.50
C GLU A 143 13.19 -4.63 25.07
N PHE A 144 12.42 -5.19 24.14
CA PHE A 144 12.35 -4.69 22.76
C PHE A 144 11.82 -3.26 22.74
N THR A 145 10.75 -2.95 23.46
CA THR A 145 10.14 -1.61 23.45
C THR A 145 11.06 -0.55 24.08
N GLU A 146 11.76 -0.90 25.16
CA GLU A 146 12.71 0.01 25.84
C GLU A 146 13.88 0.42 24.97
N ASN A 147 14.45 -0.52 24.20
CA ASN A 147 15.64 -0.27 23.38
C ASN A 147 15.31 0.29 21.97
N ARG A 148 14.03 0.43 21.65
CA ARG A 148 13.57 0.70 20.28
C ARG A 148 13.36 2.19 20.03
N SER A 149 13.96 2.69 18.95
CA SER A 149 13.82 4.09 18.51
C SER A 149 13.43 4.16 17.03
N PHE A 150 13.05 5.34 16.53
CA PHE A 150 12.79 5.54 15.09
C PHE A 150 14.08 5.61 14.26
N VAL A 151 15.22 5.82 14.91
CA VAL A 151 16.52 6.01 14.27
C VAL A 151 17.27 4.70 14.16
N ASN A 152 17.04 3.75 15.08
CA ASN A 152 17.71 2.46 15.07
C ASN A 152 16.97 1.43 14.20
N ASN A 153 17.66 0.34 13.87
CA ASN A 153 17.17 -0.69 12.96
C ASN A 153 16.27 -1.73 13.63
N SER A 154 15.97 -1.61 14.93
CA SER A 154 15.21 -2.60 15.70
C SER A 154 13.92 -3.03 15.00
N ASP A 155 13.22 -2.07 14.38
CA ASP A 155 12.00 -2.33 13.63
C ASP A 155 12.21 -3.10 12.31
N ILE A 156 13.30 -2.81 11.61
CA ILE A 156 13.66 -3.51 10.36
C ILE A 156 14.10 -4.93 10.68
N ASP A 157 14.93 -5.08 11.71
CA ASP A 157 15.48 -6.36 12.12
C ASP A 157 14.36 -7.28 12.60
N PHE A 158 13.41 -6.78 13.39
CA PHE A 158 12.21 -7.52 13.76
C PHE A 158 11.42 -8.01 12.53
N ILE A 159 11.17 -7.15 11.54
CA ILE A 159 10.42 -7.55 10.34
C ILE A 159 11.17 -8.66 9.59
N LYS A 160 12.48 -8.54 9.44
CA LYS A 160 13.31 -9.53 8.75
C LYS A 160 13.31 -10.87 9.48
N GLU A 161 13.44 -10.86 10.80
CA GLU A 161 13.61 -12.07 11.60
C GLU A 161 12.28 -12.76 11.92
N GLU A 162 11.25 -12.00 12.27
CA GLU A 162 10.01 -12.54 12.83
C GLU A 162 8.85 -12.62 11.83
N ILE A 163 8.93 -11.85 10.73
CA ILE A 163 7.86 -11.78 9.72
C ILE A 163 8.31 -12.39 8.39
N GLN A 164 9.48 -12.03 7.87
CA GLN A 164 9.93 -12.46 6.54
C GLN A 164 10.59 -13.85 6.50
N LYS A 165 11.23 -14.30 7.59
CA LYS A 165 11.89 -15.63 7.66
C LYS A 165 10.93 -16.78 7.99
N LYS A 166 9.67 -16.49 8.30
CA LYS A 166 8.59 -17.48 8.47
C LYS A 166 8.04 -17.93 7.12
#